data_AF-A0A852LMB5-F1
#
_entry.id   AF-A0A852LMB5-F1
#
_cell.length_a   1.000
_cell.length_b   1.000
_cell.length_c   1.000
_cell.angle_alpha   90.00
_cell.angle_beta   90.00
_cell.angle_gamma   90.00
#
_symmetry.space_group_name_H-M   'P 1'
#
loop_
_entity.id
_entity.type
_entity.pdbx_description
1 polymer ?
#
loop_
_entity_poly.entity_id
_entity_poly.type
_entity_poly.pdbx_seq_one_letter_code
_entity_poly.pdbx_strand_id
1 'polypeptide(L)'
;QFAHFFLPQNATVESQSSCGQDNSSHPLLVLGFGAGHSLSLNFSESADKYEVEELVFHYNLSDATLFHNSTAGEMKRVSHKMIIQAYMGTKYRCINSKHINMRNVNITFSNVTVEAYLANGTLSTN
;
A
#
# COMPACT_ATOMS: atom_id res chain seq x y z
N GLN A 1 8.48 3.35 22.88
CA GLN A 1 8.23 4.64 22.20
C GLN A 1 7.61 4.34 20.86
N PHE A 2 6.62 5.13 20.43
CA PHE A 2 5.95 4.96 19.14
C PHE A 2 6.42 6.03 18.16
N ALA A 3 6.65 5.65 16.91
CA ALA A 3 6.88 6.58 15.81
C ALA A 3 5.56 6.79 15.08
N HIS A 4 5.22 8.05 14.81
CA HIS A 4 4.03 8.43 14.05
C HIS A 4 4.48 9.33 12.90
N PHE A 5 4.09 8.98 11.69
CA PHE A 5 4.41 9.75 10.50
C PHE A 5 3.32 9.57 9.44
N PHE A 6 3.23 10.52 8.53
CA PHE A 6 2.39 10.43 7.34
C PHE A 6 3.21 9.90 6.17
N LEU A 7 2.55 9.28 5.20
CA LEU A 7 3.18 9.02 3.91
C LEU A 7 3.64 10.37 3.32
N PRO A 8 4.94 10.57 3.08
CA PRO A 8 5.43 11.88 2.69
C PRO A 8 5.09 12.17 1.22
N GLN A 9 4.96 13.45 0.87
CA GLN A 9 4.58 13.87 -0.49
C GLN A 9 5.60 13.50 -1.56
N ASN A 10 6.85 13.27 -1.16
CA ASN A 10 7.94 12.85 -2.05
C ASN A 10 8.08 11.32 -2.16
N ALA A 11 7.08 10.55 -1.71
CA ALA A 11 7.05 9.11 -1.94
C ALA A 11 7.06 8.80 -3.44
N THR A 12 7.79 7.76 -3.82
CA THR A 12 8.03 7.35 -5.20
C THR A 12 7.33 6.03 -5.51
N VAL A 13 6.94 5.84 -6.76
CA VAL A 13 6.54 4.51 -7.26
C VAL A 13 7.84 3.75 -7.54
N GLU A 14 8.04 2.64 -6.82
CA GLU A 14 9.24 1.83 -6.96
C GLU A 14 9.16 0.93 -8.20
N SER A 15 10.32 0.52 -8.71
CA SER A 15 10.45 -0.28 -9.94
C SER A 15 9.83 -1.67 -9.87
N GLN A 16 9.58 -2.18 -8.67
CA GLN A 16 8.83 -3.42 -8.45
C GLN A 16 7.33 -3.26 -8.72
N SER A 17 6.82 -2.02 -8.83
CA SER A 17 5.42 -1.78 -9.17
C SER A 17 5.15 -2.24 -10.61
N SER A 18 4.00 -2.86 -10.82
CA SER A 18 3.59 -3.41 -12.10
C SER A 18 2.07 -3.32 -12.24
N CYS A 19 1.59 -3.06 -13.45
CA CYS A 19 0.17 -3.19 -13.78
C CYS A 19 -0.28 -4.66 -13.91
N GLY A 20 0.63 -5.61 -13.68
CA GLY A 20 0.41 -7.00 -14.00
C GLY A 20 0.51 -7.27 -15.50
N GLN A 21 0.25 -8.52 -15.86
CA GLN A 21 0.08 -8.98 -17.24
C GLN A 21 -1.18 -9.83 -17.28
N ASP A 22 -1.98 -9.65 -18.32
CA ASP A 22 -3.24 -10.37 -18.53
C ASP A 22 -3.03 -11.88 -18.28
N ASN A 23 -3.69 -12.39 -17.24
CA ASN A 23 -3.70 -13.80 -16.81
C ASN A 23 -2.38 -14.39 -16.25
N SER A 24 -1.29 -13.62 -16.07
CA SER A 24 -0.01 -14.18 -15.58
C SER A 24 0.52 -13.54 -14.30
N SER A 25 0.19 -12.27 -14.04
CA SER A 25 0.60 -11.59 -12.81
C SER A 25 -0.40 -10.53 -12.41
N HIS A 26 -0.74 -10.51 -11.12
CA HIS A 26 -1.62 -9.49 -10.59
C HIS A 26 -0.89 -8.14 -10.44
N PRO A 27 -1.62 -7.01 -10.51
CA PRO A 27 -1.05 -5.70 -10.27
C PRO A 27 -0.40 -5.61 -8.88
N LEU A 28 0.70 -4.86 -8.83
CA LEU A 28 1.47 -4.59 -7.63
C LEU A 28 1.78 -3.09 -7.61
N LEU A 29 1.37 -2.40 -6.55
CA LEU A 29 1.82 -1.03 -6.30
C LEU A 29 2.81 -1.05 -5.13
N VAL A 30 4.01 -0.53 -5.33
CA VAL A 30 5.02 -0.35 -4.29
C VAL A 30 5.39 1.13 -4.20
N LEU A 31 5.11 1.73 -3.05
CA LEU A 31 5.47 3.11 -2.72
C LEU A 31 6.71 3.09 -1.84
N GLY A 32 7.80 3.72 -2.29
CA GLY A 32 9.03 3.89 -1.51
C GLY A 32 9.11 5.29 -0.93
N PHE A 33 9.69 5.41 0.27
CA PHE A 33 9.89 6.70 0.91
C PHE A 33 10.94 6.67 2.02
N GLY A 34 11.45 7.86 2.38
CA GLY A 34 12.38 8.04 3.48
C GLY A 34 13.65 7.20 3.35
N ALA A 35 14.16 6.70 4.46
CA ALA A 35 15.38 5.90 4.48
C ALA A 35 15.13 4.40 4.15
N GLY A 36 14.44 4.14 3.04
CA GLY A 36 14.19 2.77 2.55
C GLY A 36 12.95 2.09 3.13
N HIS A 37 11.94 2.86 3.54
CA HIS A 37 10.62 2.31 3.86
C HIS A 37 9.85 2.05 2.57
N SER A 38 8.96 1.07 2.59
CA SER A 38 8.04 0.84 1.48
C SER A 38 6.67 0.34 1.92
N LEU A 39 5.64 0.77 1.21
CA LEU A 39 4.26 0.33 1.37
C LEU A 39 3.81 -0.31 0.07
N SER A 40 3.41 -1.58 0.10
CA SER A 40 2.96 -2.32 -1.06
C SER A 40 1.49 -2.71 -0.94
N LEU A 41 0.76 -2.58 -2.05
CA LEU A 41 -0.59 -3.11 -2.22
C LEU A 41 -0.54 -4.18 -3.32
N ASN A 42 -0.75 -5.43 -2.92
CA ASN A 42 -0.91 -6.55 -3.83
C ASN A 42 -2.39 -6.63 -4.20
N PHE A 43 -2.68 -6.61 -5.50
CA PHE A 43 -4.04 -6.76 -5.99
C PHE A 43 -4.30 -8.21 -6.36
N SER A 44 -5.56 -8.59 -6.38
CA SER A 44 -6.04 -9.81 -7.00
C SER A 44 -7.36 -9.51 -7.71
N GLU A 45 -7.79 -10.46 -8.54
CA GLU A 45 -9.08 -10.40 -9.20
C GLU A 45 -9.89 -11.66 -8.92
N SER A 46 -11.20 -11.48 -8.84
CA SER A 46 -12.16 -12.56 -8.71
C SER A 46 -13.38 -12.23 -9.55
N ALA A 47 -13.55 -12.96 -10.65
CA ALA A 47 -14.64 -12.78 -11.61
C ALA A 47 -14.73 -11.34 -12.17
N ASP A 48 -15.66 -10.54 -11.66
CA ASP A 48 -15.94 -9.17 -12.09
C ASP A 48 -15.43 -8.10 -11.11
N LYS A 49 -14.61 -8.49 -10.13
CA LYS A 49 -14.09 -7.61 -9.08
C LYS A 49 -12.58 -7.69 -8.95
N TYR A 50 -11.98 -6.57 -8.55
CA TYR A 50 -10.63 -6.54 -8.01
C TYR A 50 -10.67 -6.29 -6.52
N GLU A 51 -9.64 -6.74 -5.82
CA GLU A 51 -9.42 -6.46 -4.41
C GLU A 51 -7.95 -6.22 -4.10
N VAL A 52 -7.69 -5.57 -2.97
CA VAL A 52 -6.35 -5.55 -2.37
C VAL A 52 -6.22 -6.81 -1.52
N GLU A 53 -5.53 -7.81 -2.05
CA GLU A 53 -5.31 -9.09 -1.39
C GLU A 53 -4.45 -8.92 -0.13
N GLU A 54 -3.32 -8.23 -0.26
CA GLU A 54 -2.35 -8.05 0.81
C GLU A 54 -1.78 -6.64 0.80
N LEU A 55 -1.78 -6.02 1.99
CA LEU A 55 -0.98 -4.84 2.29
C LEU A 55 0.30 -5.29 2.97
N VAL A 56 1.43 -4.83 2.46
CA VAL A 56 2.76 -5.09 3.04
C VAL A 56 3.41 -3.77 3.38
N PHE A 57 3.98 -3.66 4.58
CA PHE A 57 4.76 -2.51 4.98
C PHE A 57 6.16 -2.96 5.41
N HIS A 58 7.16 -2.41 4.73
CA HIS A 58 8.56 -2.52 5.11
C HIS A 58 9.00 -1.22 5.75
N TYR A 59 9.64 -1.31 6.92
CA TYR A 59 10.22 -0.15 7.57
C TYR A 59 11.64 -0.43 8.01
N ASN A 60 12.51 0.56 7.77
CA ASN A 60 13.90 0.52 8.16
C ASN A 60 14.05 1.10 9.56
N LEU A 61 14.33 0.24 10.55
CA LEU A 61 14.59 0.67 11.92
C LEU A 61 15.89 1.48 12.06
N SER A 62 16.75 1.52 11.04
CA SER A 62 17.95 2.37 11.01
C SER A 62 17.65 3.82 10.65
N ASP A 63 16.42 4.16 10.27
CA ASP A 63 16.04 5.54 9.98
C ASP A 63 16.03 6.37 11.28
N ALA A 64 17.14 7.05 11.55
CA ALA A 64 17.30 7.87 12.74
C ALA A 64 16.32 9.06 12.80
N THR A 65 15.70 9.45 11.67
CA THR A 65 14.72 10.56 11.65
C THR A 65 13.37 10.16 12.23
N LEU A 66 13.02 8.86 12.15
CA LEU A 66 11.77 8.30 12.69
C LEU A 66 12.01 7.46 13.94
N PHE A 67 13.13 6.74 13.99
CA PHE A 67 13.46 5.73 15.00
C PHE A 67 14.76 6.06 15.76
N HIS A 68 14.82 7.25 16.36
CA HIS A 68 15.99 7.77 17.10
C HIS A 68 16.63 6.81 18.12
N ASN A 69 15.82 5.97 18.77
CA ASN A 69 16.26 5.03 19.82
C ASN A 69 16.36 3.58 19.34
N SER A 70 16.22 3.35 18.04
CA SER A 70 16.40 2.01 17.50
C SER A 70 17.87 1.63 17.52
N THR A 71 18.15 0.52 18.20
CA THR A 71 19.45 -0.15 18.17
C THR A 71 19.49 -1.24 17.10
N ALA A 72 18.35 -1.56 16.49
CA ALA A 72 18.23 -2.57 15.46
C ALA A 72 18.47 -1.93 14.09
N GLY A 73 19.58 -2.28 13.45
CA GLY A 73 19.85 -1.95 12.05
C GLY A 73 19.05 -2.81 11.05
N GLU A 74 17.85 -3.25 11.44
CA GLU A 74 17.11 -4.30 10.74
C GLU A 74 15.92 -3.72 9.97
N MET A 75 15.72 -4.21 8.74
CA MET A 75 14.49 -3.98 8.00
C MET A 75 13.39 -4.91 8.51
N LYS A 76 12.26 -4.34 8.91
CA LYS A 76 11.08 -5.11 9.37
C LYS A 76 10.02 -5.13 8.28
N ARG A 77 9.34 -6.27 8.18
CA ARG A 77 8.20 -6.51 7.29
C ARG A 77 6.98 -6.88 8.11
N VAL A 78 5.86 -6.22 7.85
CA VAL A 78 4.54 -6.61 8.36
C VAL A 78 3.57 -6.70 7.19
N SER A 79 2.59 -7.60 7.27
CA SER A 79 1.55 -7.68 6.26
C SER A 79 0.17 -7.95 6.86
N HIS A 80 -0.87 -7.58 6.10
CA HIS A 80 -2.26 -7.73 6.49
C HIS A 80 -3.16 -7.88 5.27
N LYS A 81 -4.16 -8.76 5.35
CA LYS A 81 -5.19 -8.86 4.30
C LYS A 81 -6.12 -7.66 4.38
N MET A 82 -6.38 -7.03 3.24
CA MET A 82 -7.26 -5.87 3.19
C MET A 82 -8.66 -6.25 2.70
N ILE A 83 -9.63 -5.40 3.05
CA ILE A 83 -11.03 -5.51 2.61
C ILE A 83 -11.35 -4.31 1.70
N ILE A 84 -10.44 -3.97 0.79
CA ILE A 84 -10.73 -3.02 -0.29
C ILE A 84 -11.08 -3.87 -1.50
N GLN A 85 -12.30 -3.72 -1.99
CA GLN A 85 -12.83 -4.44 -3.14
C GLN A 85 -13.76 -3.51 -3.92
N ALA A 86 -13.73 -3.61 -5.25
CA ALA A 86 -14.67 -2.94 -6.15
C ALA A 86 -14.81 -3.72 -7.45
N TYR A 87 -15.83 -3.38 -8.24
CA TYR A 87 -16.05 -3.99 -9.55
C TYR A 87 -15.00 -3.50 -10.55
N MET A 88 -14.64 -4.35 -11.51
CA MET A 88 -13.75 -3.98 -12.61
C MET A 88 -14.30 -2.76 -13.36
N GLY A 89 -13.41 -1.81 -13.69
CA GLY A 89 -13.80 -0.54 -14.33
C GLY A 89 -14.55 0.42 -13.40
N THR A 90 -14.43 0.28 -12.08
CA THR A 90 -14.93 1.23 -11.09
C THR A 90 -13.86 1.56 -10.06
N LYS A 91 -13.95 2.74 -9.45
CA LYS A 91 -13.05 3.15 -8.37
C LYS A 91 -13.64 2.88 -7.00
N TYR A 92 -12.85 2.28 -6.12
CA TYR A 92 -13.11 2.28 -4.69
C TYR A 92 -12.82 3.67 -4.11
N ARG A 93 -13.76 4.25 -3.35
CA ARG A 93 -13.53 5.50 -2.60
C ARG A 93 -13.95 5.37 -1.16
N CYS A 94 -13.03 5.64 -0.24
CA CYS A 94 -13.29 5.69 1.20
C CYS A 94 -12.78 7.02 1.77
N ILE A 95 -13.72 7.88 2.15
CA ILE A 95 -13.41 9.20 2.73
C ILE A 95 -13.04 9.06 4.20
N ASN A 96 -13.70 8.13 4.90
CA ASN A 96 -13.51 7.90 6.33
C ASN A 96 -12.14 7.28 6.64
N SER A 97 -11.67 7.54 7.86
CA SER A 97 -10.45 6.91 8.36
C SER A 97 -10.71 5.43 8.65
N LYS A 98 -9.88 4.56 8.08
CA LYS A 98 -9.87 3.11 8.32
C LYS A 98 -8.56 2.73 8.99
N HIS A 99 -8.66 2.22 10.21
CA HIS A 99 -7.52 1.75 10.98
C HIS A 99 -7.27 0.26 10.72
N ILE A 100 -6.02 -0.06 10.40
CA ILE A 100 -5.53 -1.42 10.19
C ILE A 100 -4.50 -1.70 11.27
N ASN A 101 -4.86 -2.58 12.21
CA ASN A 101 -3.99 -2.98 13.30
C ASN A 101 -3.22 -4.23 12.87
N MET A 102 -1.91 -4.08 12.75
CA MET A 102 -0.97 -5.19 12.56
C MET A 102 -0.18 -5.38 13.86
N ARG A 103 0.55 -6.50 14.01
CA ARG A 103 1.22 -6.86 15.28
C ARG A 103 1.91 -5.69 15.99
N ASN A 104 2.80 -4.98 15.30
CA ASN A 104 3.62 -3.90 15.87
C ASN A 104 3.43 -2.56 15.14
N VAL A 105 2.47 -2.47 14.22
CA VAL A 105 2.27 -1.30 13.35
C VAL A 105 0.77 -1.07 13.18
N ASN A 106 0.33 0.18 13.34
CA ASN A 106 -1.02 0.60 13.01
C ASN A 106 -0.97 1.51 11.80
N ILE A 107 -1.68 1.17 10.74
CA ILE A 107 -1.80 1.97 9.52
C ILE A 107 -3.19 2.58 9.45
N THR A 108 -3.26 3.87 9.14
CA THR A 108 -4.54 4.56 8.94
C THR A 108 -4.65 5.02 7.50
N PHE A 109 -5.64 4.49 6.79
CA PHE A 109 -6.01 4.96 5.47
C PHE A 109 -7.10 6.02 5.61
N SER A 110 -6.95 7.17 4.96
CA SER A 110 -7.95 8.24 4.97
C SER A 110 -8.02 8.88 3.58
N ASN A 111 -9.23 9.26 3.15
CA ASN A 111 -9.49 9.83 1.82
C ASN A 111 -8.83 9.04 0.67
N VAL A 112 -9.05 7.73 0.66
CA VAL A 112 -8.46 6.81 -0.31
C VAL A 112 -9.34 6.70 -1.54
N THR A 113 -8.71 6.81 -2.72
CA THR A 113 -9.28 6.41 -4.00
C THR A 113 -8.33 5.42 -4.64
N VAL A 114 -8.83 4.23 -5.00
CA VAL A 114 -8.03 3.16 -5.59
C VAL A 114 -8.81 2.55 -6.75
N GLU A 115 -8.09 2.26 -7.82
CA GLU A 115 -8.56 1.44 -8.93
C GLU A 115 -7.38 0.66 -9.50
N ALA A 116 -7.60 -0.62 -9.76
CA ALA A 116 -6.64 -1.52 -10.39
C ALA A 116 -7.15 -1.93 -11.77
N TYR A 117 -6.28 -2.55 -12.57
CA TYR A 117 -6.62 -3.06 -13.90
C TYR A 117 -7.11 -1.98 -14.87
N LEU A 118 -6.46 -0.81 -14.85
CA LEU A 118 -6.79 0.33 -15.70
C LEU A 118 -6.50 0.05 -17.18
N ALA A 119 -7.53 0.06 -18.02
CA ALA A 119 -7.36 -0.14 -19.47
C ALA A 119 -6.72 1.08 -20.17
N ASN A 120 -7.06 2.30 -19.74
CA ASN A 120 -6.68 3.55 -20.43
C ASN A 120 -5.79 4.47 -19.59
N GLY A 121 -5.23 3.96 -18.48
CA GLY A 121 -4.39 4.75 -17.56
C GLY A 121 -5.12 5.88 -16.81
N THR A 122 -6.42 6.06 -17.00
CA THR A 122 -7.25 7.05 -16.33
C THR A 122 -8.23 6.37 -15.38
N LEU A 123 -8.33 6.88 -14.15
CA LEU A 123 -9.32 6.43 -13.17
C LEU A 123 -10.75 6.60 -13.72
N SER A 124 -11.61 5.64 -13.45
CA SER A 124 -13.01 5.64 -13.83
C SER A 124 -13.78 6.79 -13.17
N THR A 125 -14.69 7.38 -13.93
CA THR A 125 -15.70 8.31 -13.43
C THR A 125 -16.91 7.50 -13.02
N ASN A 126 -17.17 7.42 -11.71
CA ASN A 126 -18.47 6.94 -11.20
C ASN A 126 -19.57 7.92 -11.60
#